data_AF-A0A7W8DXR2-F1
#
_entry.id   AF-A0A7W8DXR2-F1
#
_cell.length_a   1.000
_cell.length_b   1.000
_cell.length_c   1.000
_cell.angle_alpha   90.00
_cell.angle_beta   90.00
_cell.angle_gamma   90.00
#
_symmetry.space_group_name_H-M   'P 1'
#
loop_
_entity.id
_entity.type
_entity.pdbx_description
1 polymer ?
#
loop_
_entity_poly.entity_id
_entity_poly.type
_entity_poly.pdbx_seq_one_letter_code
_entity_poly.pdbx_strand_id
1 'polypeptide(L)'
;MKTFWMEAELGNANIKTLVQSDKLDGLIAWWEEALTKQSEPDHRQASRNVVVEALKKNLHHTDEKVAEMVCGALLWLTATGPIGTTIMPFMRRGDMTIRYEITQITETGYNFCTKFDEKTDAALML
;
A
#
# COMPACT_ATOMS: atom_id res chain seq x y z
N MET A 1 -11.70 10.92 14.85
CA MET A 1 -10.86 9.81 14.37
C MET A 1 -10.05 10.32 13.18
N LYS A 2 -8.73 10.10 13.16
CA LYS A 2 -7.86 10.55 12.06
C LYS A 2 -7.76 9.44 11.03
N THR A 3 -7.87 9.79 9.75
CA THR A 3 -7.84 8.84 8.65
C THR A 3 -7.07 9.40 7.47
N PHE A 4 -6.55 8.53 6.62
CA PHE A 4 -5.94 8.91 5.34
C PHE A 4 -6.38 7.94 4.24
N TRP A 5 -6.29 8.38 3.00
CA TRP A 5 -6.63 7.57 1.84
C TRP A 5 -5.41 6.81 1.35
N MET A 6 -5.63 5.56 0.96
CA MET A 6 -4.65 4.76 0.25
C MET A 6 -5.27 4.20 -1.01
N GLU A 7 -4.58 4.41 -2.12
CA GLU A 7 -5.05 4.09 -3.47
C GLU A 7 -3.99 3.25 -4.18
N ALA A 8 -4.43 2.31 -5.01
CA ALA A 8 -3.55 1.65 -5.97
C ALA A 8 -4.27 1.44 -7.31
N GLU A 9 -3.54 1.62 -8.40
CA GLU A 9 -4.04 1.49 -9.76
C GLU A 9 -3.09 0.59 -10.58
N LEU A 10 -3.68 -0.34 -11.34
CA LEU A 10 -3.00 -1.18 -12.32
C LEU A 10 -3.88 -1.31 -13.57
N GLY A 11 -3.56 -0.53 -14.62
CA GLY A 11 -4.39 -0.46 -15.83
C GLY A 11 -5.79 0.05 -15.50
N ASN A 12 -6.83 -0.75 -15.78
CA ASN A 12 -8.22 -0.39 -15.48
C ASN A 12 -8.67 -0.80 -14.06
N ALA A 13 -7.85 -1.53 -13.31
CA ALA A 13 -8.18 -1.96 -11.95
C ALA A 13 -7.70 -0.92 -10.93
N ASN A 14 -8.57 -0.56 -9.98
CA ASN A 14 -8.20 0.34 -8.90
C ASN A 14 -8.84 -0.08 -7.57
N ILE A 15 -8.13 0.25 -6.49
CA ILE A 15 -8.62 0.15 -5.12
C ILE A 15 -8.42 1.50 -4.43
N LYS A 16 -9.40 1.89 -3.62
CA LYS A 16 -9.34 3.05 -2.74
C LYS A 16 -9.86 2.66 -1.36
N THR A 17 -9.02 2.79 -0.35
CA THR A 17 -9.35 2.41 1.02
C THR A 17 -9.04 3.54 2.00
N LEU A 18 -9.86 3.65 3.05
CA LEU A 18 -9.69 4.60 4.12
C LEU A 18 -9.00 3.92 5.30
N VAL A 19 -7.79 4.37 5.64
CA VAL A 19 -7.00 3.79 6.73
C VAL A 19 -7.14 4.65 7.99
N GLN A 20 -7.41 4.00 9.12
CA GLN A 20 -7.46 4.65 10.42
C GLN A 20 -6.04 4.83 10.98
N SER A 21 -5.66 6.07 11.29
CA SER A 21 -4.29 6.40 11.73
C SER A 21 -3.90 5.73 13.05
N ASP A 22 -4.86 5.44 13.94
CA ASP A 22 -4.64 4.73 15.21
C ASP A 22 -4.47 3.22 15.04
N LYS A 23 -4.80 2.66 13.87
CA LYS A 23 -4.58 1.25 13.51
C LYS A 23 -3.27 1.02 12.75
N LEU A 24 -2.54 2.08 12.42
CA LEU A 24 -1.34 2.05 11.57
C LEU A 24 -0.33 0.98 12.02
N ASP A 25 0.17 1.08 13.25
CA ASP A 25 1.22 0.17 13.74
C ASP A 25 0.69 -1.28 13.84
N GLY A 26 -0.59 -1.46 14.16
CA GLY A 26 -1.24 -2.77 14.21
C GLY A 26 -1.40 -3.43 12.85
N LEU A 27 -1.74 -2.65 11.80
CA LEU A 27 -1.85 -3.13 10.42
C LEU A 27 -0.47 -3.50 9.85
N ILE A 28 0.55 -2.69 10.16
CA ILE A 28 1.94 -2.99 9.77
C ILE A 28 2.40 -4.30 10.41
N ALA A 29 2.23 -4.46 11.73
CA ALA A 29 2.62 -5.67 12.45
C ALA A 29 1.84 -6.91 11.98
N TRP A 30 0.53 -6.76 11.72
CA TRP A 30 -0.29 -7.83 11.16
C TRP A 30 0.23 -8.30 9.79
N TRP A 31 0.60 -7.36 8.92
CA TRP A 31 1.16 -7.70 7.62
C TRP A 31 2.54 -8.35 7.72
N GLU A 32 3.39 -7.88 8.64
CA GLU A 32 4.69 -8.52 8.94
C GLU A 32 4.52 -9.98 9.36
N GLU A 33 3.54 -10.27 10.23
CA GLU A 33 3.23 -11.64 10.61
C GLU A 33 2.73 -12.46 9.40
N ALA A 34 1.87 -11.87 8.55
CA ALA A 34 1.40 -12.53 7.34
C ALA A 34 2.55 -12.86 6.36
N LEU A 35 3.55 -12.00 6.25
CA LEU A 35 4.74 -12.20 5.42
C LEU A 35 5.59 -13.38 5.90
N THR A 36 5.69 -13.63 7.21
CA THR A 36 6.41 -14.82 7.74
C THR A 36 5.82 -16.16 7.31
N LYS A 37 4.56 -16.15 6.84
CA LYS A 37 3.83 -17.34 6.38
C LYS A 37 3.93 -17.52 4.86
N GLN A 38 4.53 -16.56 4.14
CA GLN A 38 4.70 -16.62 2.68
C GLN A 38 5.94 -17.44 2.31
N SER A 39 5.89 -18.11 1.16
CA SER A 39 7.03 -18.88 0.63
C SER A 39 8.09 -18.00 -0.05
N GLU A 40 7.75 -16.76 -0.38
CA GLU A 40 8.64 -15.81 -1.05
C GLU A 40 9.62 -15.18 -0.04
N PRO A 41 10.94 -15.43 -0.15
CA PRO A 41 11.94 -14.87 0.77
C PRO A 41 12.07 -13.35 0.67
N ASP A 42 11.77 -12.74 -0.49
CA ASP A 42 11.71 -11.28 -0.61
C ASP A 42 10.34 -10.76 -0.20
N HIS A 43 10.22 -10.33 1.06
CA HIS A 43 8.99 -9.76 1.62
C HIS A 43 8.43 -8.56 0.83
N ARG A 44 9.28 -7.76 0.17
CA ARG A 44 8.80 -6.66 -0.68
C ARG A 44 8.19 -7.20 -1.96
N GLN A 45 8.84 -8.17 -2.59
CA GLN A 45 8.29 -8.82 -3.77
C GLN A 45 7.00 -9.58 -3.43
N ALA A 46 6.94 -10.27 -2.29
CA ALA A 46 5.73 -10.93 -1.79
C ALA A 46 4.56 -9.94 -1.64
N SER A 47 4.81 -8.79 -1.01
CA SER A 47 3.80 -7.74 -0.84
C SER A 47 3.32 -7.18 -2.17
N ARG A 48 4.23 -6.94 -3.12
CA ARG A 48 3.89 -6.48 -4.48
C ARG A 48 3.06 -7.51 -5.25
N ASN A 49 3.42 -8.79 -5.13
CA ASN A 49 2.69 -9.88 -5.78
C ASN A 49 1.24 -9.95 -5.28
N VAL A 50 1.01 -9.84 -3.97
CA VAL A 50 -0.34 -9.82 -3.38
C VAL A 50 -1.18 -8.69 -4.00
N VAL A 51 -0.63 -7.47 -4.06
CA VAL A 51 -1.33 -6.31 -4.64
C VAL A 51 -1.65 -6.55 -6.11
N VAL A 52 -0.67 -6.97 -6.91
CA VAL A 52 -0.85 -7.21 -8.35
C VAL A 52 -1.85 -8.32 -8.61
N GLU A 53 -1.76 -9.44 -7.90
CA GLU A 53 -2.70 -10.56 -8.08
C GLU A 53 -4.13 -10.17 -7.73
N ALA A 54 -4.32 -9.43 -6.63
CA ALA A 54 -5.64 -8.96 -6.20
C ALA A 54 -6.26 -7.96 -7.18
N LEU A 55 -5.44 -7.04 -7.75
CA LEU A 55 -5.89 -6.09 -8.76
C LEU A 55 -6.21 -6.79 -10.09
N LYS A 56 -5.32 -7.67 -10.58
CA LYS A 56 -5.52 -8.40 -11.85
C LYS A 56 -6.75 -9.30 -11.83
N LYS A 57 -7.01 -9.97 -10.70
CA LYS A 57 -8.17 -10.86 -10.54
C LYS A 57 -9.44 -10.11 -10.10
N ASN A 58 -9.34 -8.80 -9.86
CA ASN A 58 -10.39 -7.94 -9.31
C ASN A 58 -11.04 -8.47 -8.02
N LEU A 59 -10.31 -9.29 -7.25
CA LEU A 59 -10.84 -9.98 -6.06
C LEU A 59 -11.05 -9.02 -4.90
N HIS A 60 -10.32 -7.91 -4.88
CA HIS A 60 -10.42 -6.87 -3.84
C HIS A 60 -11.79 -6.16 -3.82
N HIS A 61 -12.62 -6.27 -4.86
CA HIS A 61 -14.00 -5.77 -4.85
C HIS A 61 -15.00 -6.82 -4.34
N THR A 62 -14.63 -8.10 -4.33
CA THR A 62 -15.54 -9.22 -4.05
C THR A 62 -15.20 -9.97 -2.76
N ASP A 63 -13.98 -9.81 -2.25
CA ASP A 63 -13.47 -10.48 -1.06
C ASP A 63 -12.82 -9.43 -0.12
N GLU A 64 -13.48 -9.23 1.03
CA GLU A 64 -13.05 -8.30 2.08
C GLU A 64 -11.66 -8.65 2.61
N LYS A 65 -11.33 -9.95 2.76
CA LYS A 65 -10.01 -10.35 3.24
C LYS A 65 -8.93 -10.00 2.24
N VAL A 66 -9.21 -10.15 0.94
CA VAL A 66 -8.27 -9.72 -0.11
C VAL A 66 -8.09 -8.21 -0.07
N ALA A 67 -9.16 -7.44 0.13
CA ALA A 67 -9.06 -5.98 0.27
C ALA A 67 -8.20 -5.59 1.49
N GLU A 68 -8.37 -6.26 2.64
CA GLU A 68 -7.54 -6.07 3.83
C GLU A 68 -6.07 -6.41 3.57
N MET A 69 -5.80 -7.52 2.87
CA MET A 69 -4.43 -7.92 2.50
C MET A 69 -3.77 -6.89 1.57
N VAL A 70 -4.48 -6.39 0.56
CA VAL A 70 -3.98 -5.33 -0.32
C VAL A 70 -3.68 -4.07 0.49
N CYS A 71 -4.57 -3.69 1.41
CA CYS A 71 -4.35 -2.56 2.30
C CYS A 71 -3.10 -2.76 3.17
N GLY A 72 -2.95 -3.90 3.85
CA GLY A 72 -1.77 -4.21 4.66
C GLY A 72 -0.48 -4.18 3.84
N ALA A 73 -0.50 -4.77 2.65
CA ALA A 73 0.64 -4.81 1.74
C ALA A 73 1.09 -3.41 1.31
N LEU A 74 0.17 -2.57 0.84
CA LEU A 74 0.47 -1.20 0.41
C LEU A 74 0.98 -0.34 1.58
N LEU A 75 0.37 -0.50 2.76
CA LEU A 75 0.76 0.23 3.96
C LEU A 75 2.17 -0.15 4.40
N TRP A 76 2.46 -1.45 4.44
CA TRP A 76 3.78 -1.96 4.80
C TRP A 76 4.85 -1.55 3.78
N LEU A 77 4.54 -1.60 2.48
CA LEU A 77 5.43 -1.10 1.41
C LEU A 77 5.75 0.39 1.58
N THR A 78 4.76 1.20 2.00
CA THR A 78 4.96 2.63 2.29
C THR A 78 5.84 2.79 3.51
N ALA A 79 5.46 2.19 4.63
CA ALA A 79 6.09 2.38 5.93
C ALA A 79 7.55 1.89 5.97
N THR A 80 7.86 0.83 5.22
CA THR A 80 9.22 0.28 5.14
C THR A 80 10.00 0.79 3.93
N GLY A 81 9.39 1.58 3.05
CA GLY A 81 10.02 2.11 1.84
C GLY A 81 11.09 3.19 2.13
N PRO A 82 11.79 3.69 1.10
CA PRO A 82 12.86 4.69 1.25
C PRO A 82 12.45 5.97 1.99
N ILE A 83 11.17 6.34 1.92
CA ILE A 83 10.60 7.53 2.55
C ILE A 83 9.71 7.20 3.77
N GLY A 84 9.72 5.94 4.21
CA GLY A 84 8.84 5.43 5.27
C GLY A 84 8.96 6.21 6.57
N THR A 85 10.19 6.45 7.04
CA THR A 85 10.44 7.22 8.28
C THR A 85 9.92 8.66 8.19
N THR A 86 10.01 9.27 7.01
CA THR A 86 9.53 10.64 6.75
C THR A 86 8.00 10.71 6.65
N ILE A 87 7.36 9.70 6.05
CA ILE A 87 5.91 9.72 5.78
C ILE A 87 5.06 9.23 6.97
N MET A 88 5.61 8.36 7.84
CA MET A 88 4.90 7.83 9.02
C MET A 88 4.27 8.92 9.92
N PRO A 89 4.94 10.04 10.24
CA PRO A 89 4.31 11.16 10.96
C PRO A 89 3.11 11.79 10.25
N PHE A 90 3.06 11.78 8.90
CA PHE A 90 1.91 12.27 8.13
C PHE A 90 0.76 11.26 8.19
N MET A 91 1.03 9.97 8.01
CA MET A 91 0.02 8.92 8.17
C MET A 91 -0.63 8.93 9.57
N ARG A 92 0.16 9.19 10.62
CA ARG A 92 -0.33 9.34 12.01
C ARG A 92 -1.15 10.61 12.24
N ARG A 93 -0.83 11.70 11.54
CA ARG A 93 -1.64 12.93 11.56
C ARG A 93 -2.97 12.75 10.83
N GLY A 94 -3.01 11.82 9.88
CA GLY A 94 -4.13 11.66 8.96
C GLY A 94 -4.18 12.82 7.97
N ASP A 95 -5.27 12.89 7.21
CA ASP A 95 -5.50 13.92 6.21
C ASP A 95 -4.41 13.96 5.12
N MET A 96 -4.17 12.81 4.50
CA MET A 96 -3.32 12.68 3.32
C MET A 96 -3.89 11.63 2.36
N THR A 97 -3.40 11.61 1.13
CA THR A 97 -3.62 10.52 0.17
C THR A 97 -2.29 9.93 -0.25
N ILE A 98 -2.18 8.60 -0.21
CA ILE A 98 -1.05 7.84 -0.75
C ILE A 98 -1.58 7.09 -1.96
N ARG A 99 -0.99 7.31 -3.14
CA ARG A 99 -1.37 6.63 -4.38
C ARG A 99 -0.23 5.79 -4.92
N TYR A 100 -0.51 4.54 -5.21
CA TYR A 100 0.37 3.64 -5.93
C TYR A 100 -0.05 3.55 -7.40
N GLU A 101 0.80 4.06 -8.29
CA GLU A 101 0.68 3.83 -9.72
C GLU A 101 1.54 2.61 -10.10
N ILE A 102 0.87 1.52 -10.48
CA ILE A 102 1.53 0.24 -10.77
C ILE A 102 1.52 0.04 -12.28
N THR A 103 2.72 -0.03 -12.87
CA THR A 103 2.89 -0.20 -14.31
C THR A 103 3.59 -1.53 -14.60
N GLN A 104 3.01 -2.34 -15.49
CA GLN A 104 3.66 -3.54 -15.96
C GLN A 104 4.85 -3.18 -16.86
N ILE A 105 6.04 -3.72 -16.56
CA ILE A 105 7.28 -3.47 -17.30
C ILE A 105 7.75 -4.70 -18.09
N THR A 106 7.43 -5.90 -17.60
CA THR A 106 7.66 -7.17 -18.30
C THR A 106 6.47 -8.10 -18.05
N GLU A 107 6.48 -9.33 -18.58
CA GLU A 107 5.38 -10.29 -18.37
C GLU A 107 5.06 -10.52 -16.88
N THR A 108 6.10 -10.58 -16.04
CA THR A 108 6.00 -10.80 -14.59
C THR A 108 6.47 -9.61 -13.75
N GLY A 109 7.12 -8.63 -14.35
CA GLY A 109 7.69 -7.46 -13.67
C GLY A 109 6.73 -6.28 -13.63
N TYR A 110 6.60 -5.68 -12.44
CA TYR A 110 5.77 -4.50 -12.20
C TYR A 110 6.60 -3.44 -11.48
N ASN A 111 6.49 -2.20 -11.97
CA ASN A 111 7.02 -1.04 -11.29
C ASN A 111 5.94 -0.41 -10.40
N PHE A 112 6.32 0.01 -9.20
CA PHE A 112 5.44 0.65 -8.22
C PHE A 112 5.94 2.07 -7.99
N CYS A 113 5.17 3.06 -8.45
CA CYS A 113 5.43 4.47 -8.17
C CYS A 113 4.50 4.93 -7.06
N THR A 114 5.05 5.46 -5.96
CA THR A 114 4.27 6.03 -4.87
C THR A 114 4.20 7.54 -5.03
N LYS A 115 3.00 8.10 -5.02
CA LYS A 115 2.70 9.53 -5.06
C LYS A 115 1.90 9.93 -3.84
N PHE A 116 1.97 11.21 -3.47
CA PHE A 116 1.15 11.78 -2.42
C PHE A 116 0.24 12.88 -2.98
N ASP A 117 -0.65 13.41 -2.14
CA ASP A 117 -1.37 14.62 -2.51
C ASP A 117 -0.45 15.84 -2.47
N GLU A 118 -0.82 16.90 -3.20
CA GLU A 118 0.01 18.11 -3.40
C GLU A 118 0.49 18.72 -2.07
N LYS A 119 -0.37 18.73 -1.05
CA LYS A 119 -0.02 19.27 0.27
C LYS A 119 1.03 18.43 1.00
N THR A 120 0.99 17.11 0.85
CA THR A 120 1.97 16.21 1.47
C THR A 120 3.27 16.27 0.67
N ASP A 121 3.22 16.24 -0.66
CA ASP A 121 4.42 16.39 -1.51
C ASP A 121 5.14 17.72 -1.21
N ALA A 122 4.42 18.84 -1.14
CA ALA A 122 4.99 20.13 -0.78
C ALA A 122 5.64 20.14 0.62
N ALA A 123 5.05 19.42 1.58
CA ALA A 123 5.59 19.30 2.93
C ALA A 123 6.80 18.36 3.03
N LEU A 124 6.94 17.42 2.09
CA LEU A 124 8.08 16.50 2.00
C LEU A 124 9.27 17.09 1.22
N MET A 125 9.07 18.23 0.54
CA MET A 125 10.05 18.82 -0.40
C MET A 125 10.51 17.82 -1.49
N LEU A 126 9.61 16.92 -1.91
CA LEU A 126 9.82 15.96 -3.01
C LEU A 126 9.60 16.60 -4.37
#